data_AF-A0A7S4N9G0-F1
#
_entry.id   AF-A0A7S4N9G0-F1
#
_cell.length_a   1.000
_cell.length_b   1.000
_cell.length_c   1.000
_cell.angle_alpha   90.00
_cell.angle_beta   90.00
_cell.angle_gamma   90.00
#
_symmetry.space_group_name_H-M   'P 1'
#
loop_
_entity.id
_entity.type
_entity.pdbx_description
1 polymer ?
#
loop_
_entity_poly.entity_id
_entity_poly.type
_entity_poly.pdbx_seq_one_letter_code
_entity_poly.pdbx_strand_id
1 'polypeptide(L)'
;GGMRREAGGTESREQVSMKDLCNGKQDEKFKLECWDEDPATKDDMIGWIETTFNELAEKKTVGLNDRPGGSTKEPGSIAVDRIHIIRYPTLYDYISNGCELTVSVAIDFTMSNGDPADPNSLHYIQPDGSLNQYEQAMIGVGEILVEYDQDKKIAVYGFGGVVAGHSEASHCFPLNGNINKPEADDVAG
;
A
#
# COMPACT_ATOMS: atom_id res chain seq x y z
N GLY A 1 -0.29 -57.36 15.97
CA GLY A 1 -1.48 -56.58 15.60
C GLY A 1 -1.05 -55.14 15.47
N GLY A 2 -1.04 -54.62 14.25
CA GLY A 2 -0.47 -53.30 13.94
C GLY A 2 -1.26 -52.19 14.60
N MET A 3 -0.55 -51.36 15.36
CA MET A 3 -1.07 -50.14 15.96
C MET A 3 -1.33 -49.15 14.80
N ARG A 4 -2.60 -49.02 14.43
CA ARG A 4 -3.06 -48.04 13.44
C ARG A 4 -2.91 -46.67 14.10
N ARG A 5 -1.88 -45.90 13.72
CA ARG A 5 -1.78 -44.49 14.10
C ARG A 5 -2.94 -43.78 13.39
N GLU A 6 -3.87 -43.24 14.18
CA GLU A 6 -4.83 -42.27 13.66
C GLU A 6 -4.06 -40.98 13.36
N ALA A 7 -4.07 -40.55 12.10
CA ALA A 7 -3.47 -39.30 11.67
C ALA A 7 -4.30 -38.15 12.29
N GLY A 8 -3.76 -37.51 13.32
CA GLY A 8 -4.37 -36.35 13.96
C GLY A 8 -4.43 -35.19 12.97
N GLY A 9 -5.61 -34.64 12.75
CA GLY A 9 -5.77 -33.43 11.94
C GLY A 9 -5.11 -32.24 12.64
N THR A 10 -4.31 -31.48 11.91
CA THR A 10 -3.82 -30.16 12.32
C THR A 10 -4.85 -29.11 11.92
N GLU A 11 -5.38 -28.38 12.90
CA GLU A 11 -6.20 -27.18 12.64
C GLU A 11 -5.27 -25.96 12.61
N SER A 12 -5.29 -25.22 11.49
CA SER A 12 -4.59 -23.94 11.37
C SER A 12 -5.52 -22.85 10.84
N ARG A 13 -5.16 -21.60 11.12
CA ARG A 13 -5.85 -20.43 10.58
C ARG A 13 -4.88 -19.63 9.76
N GLU A 14 -5.11 -19.61 8.45
CA GLU A 14 -4.31 -18.85 7.51
C GLU A 14 -5.03 -17.59 7.03
N GLN A 15 -4.28 -16.51 6.81
CA GLN A 15 -4.76 -15.30 6.17
C GLN A 15 -3.89 -14.99 4.96
N VAL A 16 -4.50 -15.00 3.78
CA VAL A 16 -3.84 -14.77 2.49
C VAL A 16 -4.67 -13.79 1.67
N SER A 17 -4.01 -12.97 0.87
CA SER A 17 -4.73 -12.09 -0.05
C SER A 17 -5.32 -12.90 -1.21
N MET A 18 -6.48 -12.50 -1.75
CA MET A 18 -7.05 -13.15 -2.94
C MET A 18 -6.12 -13.03 -4.15
N LYS A 19 -5.27 -12.00 -4.18
CA LYS A 19 -4.29 -11.80 -5.25
C LYS A 19 -3.19 -12.87 -5.20
N ASP A 20 -2.65 -13.14 -4.02
CA ASP A 20 -1.59 -14.15 -3.87
C ASP A 20 -2.15 -15.57 -3.99
N LEU A 21 -3.38 -15.79 -3.51
CA LEU A 21 -4.01 -17.11 -3.55
C LEU A 21 -4.42 -17.52 -4.98
N CYS A 22 -5.08 -16.62 -5.72
CA CYS A 22 -5.71 -16.97 -7.00
C CYS A 22 -5.72 -15.80 -8.01
N ASN A 23 -4.70 -14.92 -7.98
CA ASN A 23 -4.59 -13.75 -8.85
C ASN A 23 -5.83 -12.82 -8.82
N GLY A 24 -6.59 -12.86 -7.72
CA GLY A 24 -7.82 -12.11 -7.54
C GLY A 24 -9.04 -12.72 -8.24
N LYS A 25 -8.90 -13.84 -8.94
CA LYS A 25 -9.97 -14.51 -9.69
C LYS A 25 -10.37 -15.80 -8.99
N GLN A 26 -11.58 -15.85 -8.44
CA GLN A 26 -12.03 -16.94 -7.57
C GLN A 26 -12.16 -18.30 -8.29
N ASP A 27 -12.32 -18.27 -9.61
CA ASP A 27 -12.37 -19.47 -10.48
C ASP A 27 -11.00 -19.86 -11.04
N GLU A 28 -9.95 -19.08 -10.76
CA GLU A 28 -8.59 -19.43 -11.18
C GLU A 28 -8.03 -20.52 -10.26
N LYS A 29 -7.43 -21.52 -10.89
CA LYS A 29 -6.91 -22.69 -10.20
C LYS A 29 -5.60 -22.35 -9.50
N PHE A 30 -5.45 -22.86 -8.29
CA PHE A 30 -4.20 -22.85 -7.53
C PHE A 30 -3.93 -24.23 -6.93
N LYS A 31 -2.66 -24.45 -6.58
CA LYS A 31 -2.20 -25.71 -5.98
C LYS A 31 -2.08 -25.57 -4.47
N LEU A 32 -2.68 -26.49 -3.74
CA LEU A 32 -2.43 -26.69 -2.31
C LEU A 32 -1.62 -27.97 -2.14
N GLU A 33 -0.58 -27.90 -1.32
CA GLU A 33 0.26 -29.05 -0.98
C GLU A 33 0.26 -29.25 0.52
N CYS A 34 0.17 -30.51 0.96
CA CYS A 34 0.24 -30.90 2.34
C CYS A 34 1.56 -31.65 2.56
N TRP A 35 2.32 -31.20 3.55
CA TRP A 35 3.65 -31.69 3.88
C TRP A 35 3.68 -32.12 5.35
N ASP A 36 4.37 -33.22 5.63
CA ASP A 36 4.71 -33.66 6.98
C ASP A 36 6.01 -32.96 7.36
N GLU A 37 5.93 -32.02 8.32
CA GLU A 37 7.07 -31.24 8.77
C GLU A 37 7.84 -32.03 9.83
N ASP A 38 9.08 -32.39 9.51
CA ASP A 38 9.93 -33.20 10.39
C ASP A 38 11.12 -32.36 10.90
N PRO A 39 11.23 -32.09 12.21
CA PRO A 39 12.31 -31.26 12.75
C PRO A 39 13.72 -31.83 12.53
N ALA A 40 13.83 -33.13 12.26
CA ALA A 40 15.10 -33.86 12.19
C ALA A 40 15.43 -34.42 10.81
N THR A 41 14.46 -34.46 9.90
CA THR A 41 14.60 -35.02 8.55
C THR A 41 14.07 -34.03 7.51
N LYS A 42 14.20 -34.37 6.23
CA LYS A 42 13.59 -33.57 5.18
C LYS A 42 12.08 -33.81 5.21
N ASP A 43 11.30 -32.73 5.11
CA ASP A 43 9.85 -32.80 5.02
C ASP A 43 9.38 -33.69 3.86
N ASP A 44 8.38 -34.51 4.16
CA ASP A 44 7.80 -35.47 3.24
C ASP A 44 6.43 -34.97 2.76
N MET A 45 6.24 -34.84 1.44
CA MET A 45 4.93 -34.51 0.89
C MET A 45 3.94 -35.63 1.23
N ILE A 46 2.76 -35.27 1.73
CA ILE A 46 1.64 -36.18 1.98
C ILE A 46 0.77 -36.28 0.73
N GLY A 47 0.45 -35.13 0.13
CA GLY A 47 -0.39 -35.06 -1.05
C GLY A 47 -0.64 -33.63 -1.52
N TRP A 48 -1.39 -33.48 -2.60
CA TRP A 48 -1.66 -32.16 -3.19
C TRP A 48 -3.01 -32.12 -3.90
N ILE A 49 -3.51 -30.92 -4.13
CA ILE A 49 -4.71 -30.70 -4.94
C ILE A 49 -4.56 -29.44 -5.79
N GLU A 50 -5.15 -29.46 -6.99
CA GLU A 50 -5.42 -28.25 -7.77
C GLU A 50 -6.92 -27.96 -7.69
N THR A 51 -7.29 -26.78 -7.19
CA THR A 51 -8.68 -26.38 -6.94
C THR A 51 -8.84 -24.88 -7.14
N THR A 52 -10.07 -24.37 -6.99
CA THR A 52 -10.37 -22.93 -7.02
C THR A 52 -10.90 -22.46 -5.67
N PHE A 53 -10.96 -21.15 -5.46
CA PHE A 53 -11.52 -20.60 -4.23
C PHE A 53 -13.00 -20.96 -4.09
N ASN A 54 -13.75 -20.88 -5.20
CA ASN A 54 -15.17 -21.23 -5.23
C ASN A 54 -15.39 -22.72 -4.90
N GLU A 55 -14.57 -23.61 -5.42
CA GLU A 55 -14.65 -25.04 -5.09
C GLU A 55 -14.40 -25.32 -3.61
N LEU A 56 -13.39 -24.68 -3.00
CA LEU A 56 -13.12 -24.81 -1.57
C LEU A 56 -14.28 -24.27 -0.72
N ALA A 57 -14.85 -23.14 -1.12
CA ALA A 57 -15.97 -22.52 -0.43
C ALA A 57 -17.26 -23.36 -0.50
N GLU A 58 -17.49 -24.05 -1.62
CA GLU A 58 -18.66 -24.90 -1.82
C GLU A 58 -18.52 -26.29 -1.21
N LYS A 59 -17.43 -27.01 -1.51
CA LYS A 59 -17.27 -28.42 -1.15
C LYS A 59 -16.92 -28.62 0.32
N LYS A 60 -16.31 -27.61 0.98
CA LYS A 60 -15.75 -27.62 2.34
C LYS A 60 -14.71 -28.69 2.63
N THR A 61 -14.76 -29.85 2.00
CA THR A 61 -13.77 -30.91 2.12
C THR A 61 -13.40 -31.39 0.73
N VAL A 62 -12.10 -31.42 0.43
CA VAL A 62 -11.60 -31.87 -0.87
C VAL A 62 -10.48 -32.86 -0.67
N GLY A 63 -10.56 -33.98 -1.40
CA GLY A 63 -9.59 -35.07 -1.32
C GLY A 63 -8.25 -34.69 -1.95
N LEU A 64 -7.16 -35.19 -1.38
CA LEU A 64 -5.82 -35.00 -1.90
C LEU A 64 -5.49 -36.04 -2.97
N ASN A 65 -4.70 -35.64 -3.96
CA ASN A 65 -3.94 -36.55 -4.81
C ASN A 65 -2.68 -37.00 -4.07
N ASP A 66 -2.23 -38.22 -4.36
CA ASP A 66 -1.03 -38.77 -3.71
C ASP A 66 0.24 -38.04 -4.17
N ARG A 67 1.28 -38.13 -3.34
CA ARG A 67 2.60 -37.58 -3.66
C ARG A 67 3.19 -38.25 -4.90
N PRO A 68 4.02 -37.56 -5.70
CA PRO A 68 4.71 -38.16 -6.84
C PRO A 68 5.51 -39.41 -6.43
N GLY A 69 5.23 -40.56 -7.07
CA GLY A 69 5.84 -41.84 -6.73
C GLY A 69 5.24 -42.56 -5.52
N GLY A 70 4.19 -42.02 -4.91
CA GLY A 70 3.38 -42.69 -3.92
C GLY A 70 2.49 -43.79 -4.51
N SER A 71 1.89 -44.60 -3.64
CA SER A 71 0.91 -45.66 -4.00
C SER A 71 -0.34 -45.63 -3.11
N THR A 72 -0.53 -44.56 -2.36
CA THR A 72 -1.64 -44.35 -1.42
C THR A 72 -2.89 -43.98 -2.20
N LYS A 73 -3.92 -44.82 -2.12
CA LYS A 73 -5.20 -44.57 -2.82
C LYS A 73 -6.00 -43.40 -2.23
N GLU A 74 -5.87 -43.19 -0.92
CA GLU A 74 -6.60 -42.16 -0.16
C GLU A 74 -5.59 -41.45 0.76
N PRO A 75 -4.80 -40.50 0.24
CA PRO A 75 -3.73 -39.83 0.99
C PRO A 75 -4.25 -38.85 2.05
N GLY A 76 -5.55 -38.52 2.02
CA GLY A 76 -6.21 -37.64 2.97
C GLY A 76 -7.13 -36.63 2.28
N SER A 77 -7.59 -35.65 3.05
CA SER A 77 -8.43 -34.56 2.57
C SER A 77 -8.13 -33.27 3.32
N ILE A 78 -8.26 -32.14 2.65
CA ILE A 78 -8.27 -30.82 3.30
C ILE A 78 -9.72 -30.46 3.60
N ALA A 79 -10.00 -30.08 4.85
CA ALA A 79 -11.29 -29.55 5.26
C ALA A 79 -11.17 -28.07 5.66
N VAL A 80 -12.01 -27.23 5.07
CA VAL A 80 -12.15 -25.81 5.36
C VAL A 80 -13.39 -25.63 6.23
N ASP A 81 -13.17 -25.42 7.54
CA ASP A 81 -14.26 -25.20 8.50
C ASP A 81 -14.98 -23.86 8.23
N ARG A 82 -14.20 -22.78 8.09
CA ARG A 82 -14.70 -21.41 7.91
C ARG A 82 -13.87 -20.62 6.92
N ILE A 83 -14.57 -19.86 6.10
CA ILE A 83 -13.99 -18.85 5.22
C ILE A 83 -14.54 -17.48 5.62
N HIS A 84 -13.64 -16.55 5.91
CA HIS A 84 -13.98 -15.16 6.17
C HIS A 84 -13.35 -14.27 5.10
N ILE A 85 -14.17 -13.78 4.17
CA ILE A 85 -13.73 -12.85 3.14
C ILE A 85 -13.81 -11.44 3.71
N ILE A 86 -12.66 -10.80 3.90
CA ILE A 86 -12.58 -9.41 4.35
C ILE A 86 -12.32 -8.54 3.13
N ARG A 87 -13.23 -7.60 2.86
CA ARG A 87 -13.05 -6.59 1.81
C ARG A 87 -12.60 -5.28 2.47
N TYR A 88 -11.45 -4.78 2.04
CA TYR A 88 -10.96 -3.47 2.45
C TYR A 88 -11.37 -2.44 1.38
N PRO A 89 -11.97 -1.30 1.76
CA PRO A 89 -12.21 -0.21 0.83
C PRO A 89 -10.89 0.26 0.22
N THR A 90 -10.90 0.50 -1.08
CA THR A 90 -9.78 1.08 -1.83
C THR A 90 -9.75 2.60 -1.65
N LEU A 91 -8.62 3.24 -1.99
CA LEU A 91 -8.55 4.71 -2.05
C LEU A 91 -9.66 5.30 -2.94
N TYR A 92 -9.95 4.64 -4.07
CA TYR A 92 -11.03 5.04 -4.97
C TYR A 92 -12.40 4.96 -4.28
N ASP A 93 -12.65 3.92 -3.47
CA ASP A 93 -13.92 3.82 -2.73
C ASP A 93 -14.09 5.00 -1.76
N TYR A 94 -13.03 5.43 -1.08
CA TYR A 94 -13.10 6.62 -0.24
C TYR A 94 -13.39 7.88 -1.06
N ILE A 95 -12.62 8.13 -2.11
CA ILE A 95 -12.75 9.34 -2.94
C ILE A 95 -14.13 9.40 -3.61
N SER A 96 -14.58 8.30 -4.22
CA SER A 96 -15.89 8.23 -4.89
C SER A 96 -17.09 8.34 -3.94
N ASN A 97 -16.88 8.11 -2.63
CA ASN A 97 -17.89 8.32 -1.59
C ASN A 97 -17.73 9.66 -0.85
N GLY A 98 -16.99 10.62 -1.42
CA GLY A 98 -16.92 12.00 -0.94
C GLY A 98 -15.79 12.27 0.07
N CYS A 99 -14.82 11.37 0.19
CA CYS A 99 -13.57 11.69 0.90
C CYS A 99 -12.71 12.61 0.04
N GLU A 100 -12.23 13.70 0.63
CA GLU A 100 -11.37 14.68 -0.02
C GLU A 100 -9.90 14.47 0.36
N LEU A 101 -8.99 14.87 -0.54
CA LEU A 101 -7.56 14.91 -0.27
C LEU A 101 -7.10 16.37 -0.28
N THR A 102 -6.98 16.95 0.91
CA THR A 102 -6.43 18.30 1.07
C THR A 102 -4.91 18.29 0.95
N VAL A 103 -4.36 19.26 0.21
CA VAL A 103 -2.92 19.40 -0.01
C VAL A 103 -2.36 20.53 0.84
N SER A 104 -1.18 20.31 1.41
CA SER A 104 -0.39 21.37 2.05
C SER A 104 1.07 21.25 1.63
N VAL A 105 1.69 22.38 1.36
CA VAL A 105 3.07 22.49 0.91
C VAL A 105 3.88 23.22 1.97
N ALA A 106 5.09 22.72 2.27
CA ALA A 106 6.03 23.37 3.18
C ALA A 106 7.39 23.51 2.49
N ILE A 107 7.81 24.76 2.25
CA ILE A 107 9.03 25.10 1.50
C ILE A 107 10.17 25.40 2.48
N ASP A 108 11.33 24.80 2.22
CA ASP A 108 12.54 24.99 3.02
C ASP A 108 13.27 26.27 2.59
N PHE A 109 13.27 27.29 3.45
CA PHE A 109 13.99 28.56 3.27
C PHE A 109 15.31 28.62 4.06
N THR A 110 15.91 27.49 4.43
CA THR A 110 17.21 27.44 5.10
C THR A 110 18.34 27.92 4.20
N MET A 111 19.39 28.47 4.83
CA MET A 111 20.56 29.02 4.16
C MET A 111 21.30 28.02 3.25
N SER A 112 21.18 26.72 3.48
CA SER A 112 21.80 25.68 2.64
C SER A 112 21.31 25.68 1.19
N ASN A 113 20.16 26.29 0.90
CA ASN A 113 19.65 26.45 -0.46
C ASN A 113 20.37 27.54 -1.28
N GLY A 114 21.26 28.31 -0.65
CA GLY A 114 21.95 29.43 -1.28
C GLY A 114 21.10 30.70 -1.34
N ASP A 115 21.73 31.81 -1.75
CA ASP A 115 21.07 33.09 -1.96
C ASP A 115 20.16 33.00 -3.21
N PRO A 116 18.85 33.28 -3.15
CA PRO A 116 17.96 33.25 -4.31
C PRO A 116 18.38 34.17 -5.47
N ALA A 117 19.28 35.13 -5.26
CA ALA A 117 19.87 35.94 -6.31
C ALA A 117 21.04 35.26 -7.06
N ASP A 118 21.60 34.17 -6.52
CA ASP A 118 22.65 33.37 -7.14
C ASP A 118 22.03 32.33 -8.10
N PRO A 119 22.44 32.29 -9.38
CA PRO A 119 22.00 31.28 -10.35
C PRO A 119 22.21 29.81 -9.93
N ASN A 120 23.08 29.55 -8.94
CA ASN A 120 23.32 28.20 -8.41
C ASN A 120 22.42 27.86 -7.20
N SER A 121 21.58 28.79 -6.72
CA SER A 121 20.65 28.53 -5.63
C SER A 121 19.52 27.60 -6.07
N LEU A 122 19.06 26.77 -5.14
CA LEU A 122 17.87 25.93 -5.36
C LEU A 122 16.57 26.75 -5.42
N HIS A 123 16.59 27.99 -4.91
CA HIS A 123 15.49 28.96 -4.98
C HIS A 123 15.63 29.97 -6.11
N TYR A 124 16.64 29.82 -6.98
CA TYR A 124 16.83 30.74 -8.09
C TYR A 124 15.66 30.64 -9.08
N ILE A 125 15.04 31.77 -9.39
CA ILE A 125 13.99 31.86 -10.40
C ILE A 125 14.65 32.11 -11.76
N GLN A 126 14.51 31.16 -12.68
CA GLN A 126 15.21 31.23 -13.96
C GLN A 126 14.58 32.30 -14.87
N PRO A 127 15.37 33.22 -15.45
CA PRO A 127 14.85 34.28 -16.32
C PRO A 127 14.18 33.78 -17.61
N ASP A 128 14.47 32.53 -18.03
CA ASP A 128 13.90 31.91 -19.22
C ASP A 128 12.56 31.22 -18.95
N GLY A 129 12.07 31.26 -17.71
CA GLY A 129 10.82 30.62 -17.29
C GLY A 129 10.96 29.12 -17.02
N SER A 130 12.18 28.56 -17.04
CA SER A 130 12.39 27.21 -16.56
C SER A 130 12.23 27.13 -15.04
N LEU A 131 11.65 26.03 -14.58
CA LEU A 131 11.30 25.85 -13.17
C LEU A 131 12.50 25.32 -12.39
N ASN A 132 12.72 25.82 -11.18
CA ASN A 132 13.64 25.24 -10.22
C ASN A 132 13.06 23.93 -9.62
N GLN A 133 13.84 23.25 -8.78
CA GLN A 133 13.45 21.94 -8.24
C GLN A 133 12.23 22.02 -7.31
N TYR A 134 12.06 23.10 -6.55
CA TYR A 134 10.88 23.31 -5.72
C TYR A 134 9.64 23.54 -6.58
N GLU A 135 9.72 24.41 -7.59
CA GLU A 135 8.63 24.69 -8.51
C GLU A 135 8.20 23.42 -9.26
N GLN A 136 9.15 22.64 -9.78
CA GLN A 136 8.87 21.36 -10.45
C GLN A 136 8.15 20.37 -9.51
N ALA A 137 8.60 20.26 -8.25
CA ALA A 137 7.98 19.36 -7.28
C ALA A 137 6.56 19.79 -6.91
N MET A 138 6.34 21.09 -6.68
CA MET A 138 5.03 21.65 -6.37
C MET A 138 4.04 21.42 -7.51
N ILE A 139 4.43 21.67 -8.75
CA ILE A 139 3.58 21.45 -9.91
C ILE A 139 3.32 19.95 -10.11
N GLY A 140 4.38 19.13 -10.12
CA GLY A 140 4.27 17.70 -10.41
C GLY A 140 3.40 16.91 -9.43
N VAL A 141 3.33 17.35 -8.17
CA VAL A 141 2.45 16.74 -7.15
C VAL A 141 1.12 17.49 -7.04
N GLY A 142 1.16 18.82 -7.03
CA GLY A 142 0.01 19.68 -6.82
C GLY A 142 -1.07 19.51 -7.89
N GLU A 143 -0.68 19.48 -9.17
CA GLU A 143 -1.64 19.35 -10.28
C GLU A 143 -2.46 18.05 -10.22
N ILE A 144 -1.89 17.00 -9.63
CA ILE A 144 -2.58 15.71 -9.49
C ILE A 144 -3.48 15.73 -8.26
N LEU A 145 -2.96 16.18 -7.12
CA LEU A 145 -3.64 16.03 -5.83
C LEU A 145 -4.76 17.06 -5.65
N VAL A 146 -4.61 18.28 -6.18
CA VAL A 146 -5.61 19.36 -6.03
C VAL A 146 -6.96 19.01 -6.67
N GLU A 147 -6.98 18.11 -7.66
CA GLU A 147 -8.22 17.64 -8.30
C GLU A 147 -9.08 16.76 -7.39
N TYR A 148 -8.52 16.27 -6.29
CA TYR A 148 -9.23 15.50 -5.27
C TYR A 148 -9.66 16.36 -4.06
N ASP A 149 -9.42 17.66 -4.12
CA ASP A 149 -9.88 18.64 -3.14
C ASP A 149 -11.06 19.44 -3.73
N GLN A 150 -12.14 19.65 -2.97
CA GLN A 150 -13.33 20.32 -3.49
C GLN A 150 -13.11 21.82 -3.71
N ASP A 151 -12.42 22.47 -2.79
CA ASP A 151 -12.22 23.92 -2.86
C ASP A 151 -10.93 24.31 -3.59
N LYS A 152 -10.11 23.32 -3.95
CA LYS A 152 -8.85 23.44 -4.68
C LYS A 152 -7.86 24.41 -4.03
N LYS A 153 -7.91 24.54 -2.71
CA LYS A 153 -7.01 25.42 -1.97
C LYS A 153 -5.83 24.66 -1.41
N ILE A 154 -4.66 25.26 -1.52
CA ILE A 154 -3.42 24.65 -1.04
C ILE A 154 -2.90 25.51 0.10
N ALA A 155 -2.80 24.95 1.31
CA ALA A 155 -2.14 25.65 2.41
C ALA A 155 -0.63 25.66 2.17
N VAL A 156 -0.03 26.85 2.06
CA VAL A 156 1.38 27.00 1.70
C VAL A 156 2.17 27.62 2.84
N TYR A 157 3.17 26.88 3.31
CA TYR A 157 4.03 27.25 4.42
C TYR A 157 5.49 27.27 4.03
N GLY A 158 6.28 28.03 4.78
CA GLY A 158 7.72 28.08 4.71
C GLY A 158 8.32 27.79 6.08
N PHE A 159 9.56 27.31 6.12
CA PHE A 159 10.31 27.12 7.36
C PHE A 159 11.80 27.39 7.16
N GLY A 160 12.53 27.65 8.24
CA GLY A 160 13.99 27.82 8.21
C GLY A 160 14.48 29.17 7.69
N GLY A 161 13.57 30.12 7.44
CA GLY A 161 13.87 31.48 6.98
C GLY A 161 13.50 32.55 8.01
N VAL A 162 14.09 33.74 7.88
CA VAL A 162 13.73 34.91 8.70
C VAL A 162 12.64 35.69 7.98
N VAL A 163 11.45 35.74 8.58
CA VAL A 163 10.29 36.45 8.02
C VAL A 163 10.48 37.96 8.21
N ALA A 164 10.01 38.76 7.24
CA ALA A 164 10.07 40.21 7.33
C ALA A 164 9.52 40.73 8.68
N GLY A 165 10.27 41.63 9.32
CA GLY A 165 9.92 42.17 10.64
C GLY A 165 10.32 41.29 11.82
N HIS A 166 10.96 40.14 11.61
CA HIS A 166 11.50 39.28 12.66
C HIS A 166 13.03 39.24 12.61
N SER A 167 13.65 38.98 13.76
CA SER A 167 15.11 38.82 13.89
C SER A 167 15.57 37.36 13.95
N GLU A 168 14.63 36.44 14.20
CA GLU A 168 14.88 35.02 14.36
C GLU A 168 14.25 34.24 13.21
N ALA A 169 14.84 33.08 12.90
CA ALA A 169 14.28 32.17 11.91
C ALA A 169 12.96 31.59 12.41
N SER A 170 11.96 31.55 11.54
CA SER A 170 10.70 30.88 11.82
C SER A 170 10.76 29.43 11.36
N HIS A 171 10.19 28.54 12.17
CA HIS A 171 10.06 27.12 11.85
C HIS A 171 8.76 26.78 11.12
N CYS A 172 7.84 27.73 10.98
CA CYS A 172 6.62 27.59 10.18
C CYS A 172 6.00 28.97 9.99
N PHE A 173 5.82 29.41 8.75
CA PHE A 173 5.15 30.67 8.43
C PHE A 173 4.31 30.51 7.16
N PRO A 174 3.11 31.12 7.10
CA PRO A 174 2.30 31.10 5.87
C PRO A 174 2.96 31.97 4.81
N LEU A 175 3.07 31.48 3.57
CA LEU A 175 3.73 32.23 2.49
C LEU A 175 2.97 33.50 2.12
N ASN A 176 1.65 33.48 2.23
CA ASN A 176 0.80 34.63 1.98
C ASN A 176 0.76 35.63 3.17
N GLY A 177 1.47 35.35 4.27
CA GLY A 177 1.54 36.20 5.46
C GLY A 177 0.30 36.16 6.38
N ASN A 178 -0.72 35.36 6.07
CA ASN A 178 -1.94 35.26 6.87
C ASN A 178 -2.08 33.88 7.53
N ILE A 179 -1.80 33.81 8.84
CA ILE A 179 -1.86 32.54 9.59
C ILE A 179 -3.28 31.98 9.73
N ASN A 180 -4.31 32.84 9.64
CA ASN A 180 -5.71 32.40 9.75
C ASN A 180 -6.29 31.92 8.42
N LYS A 181 -5.61 32.23 7.31
CA LYS A 181 -6.00 31.83 5.97
C LYS A 181 -4.73 31.60 5.13
N PRO A 182 -3.97 30.52 5.41
CA PRO A 182 -2.66 30.25 4.81
C PRO A 182 -2.75 29.71 3.37
N GLU A 183 -3.96 29.62 2.83
CA GLU A 183 -4.21 29.01 1.54
C GLU A 183 -3.94 29.94 0.37
N ALA A 184 -3.36 29.37 -0.69
CA ALA A 184 -3.36 29.91 -2.04
C ALA A 184 -4.53 29.34 -2.85
N ASP A 185 -4.92 30.08 -3.89
CA ASP A 185 -5.88 29.62 -4.88
C ASP A 185 -5.15 28.71 -5.88
N ASP A 186 -5.45 27.41 -5.87
CA ASP A 186 -4.86 26.39 -6.74
C ASP A 186 -3.31 26.28 -6.70
N VAL A 187 -2.71 25.64 -7.71
CA VAL A 187 -1.26 25.39 -7.83
C VAL A 187 -0.50 26.62 -8.35
N ALA A 188 -1.18 27.50 -9.08
CA ALA A 188 -0.59 28.70 -9.68
C ALA A 188 -0.56 29.90 -8.71
N GLY A 189 -1.44 29.93 -7.71
CA GLY A 189 -1.48 30.96 -6.65
C GLY A 189 -0.37 30.82 -5.62
#